data_AF-D7J4V6-F1
#
_entry.id   AF-D7J4V6-F1
#
_cell.length_a   1.000
_cell.length_b   1.000
_cell.length_c   1.000
_cell.angle_alpha   90.00
_cell.angle_beta   90.00
_cell.angle_gamma   90.00
#
_symmetry.space_group_name_H-M   'P 1'
#
loop_
_entity.id
_entity.type
_entity.pdbx_description
1 polymer ?
#
loop_
_entity_poly.entity_id
_entity_poly.type
_entity_poly.pdbx_seq_one_letter_code
_entity_poly.pdbx_strand_id
1 'polypeptide(L)'
;MKAISVPNNEIRKKINSLGFSQKQYIEYIMYLVQTKVLNSRVTKEIAIRNARYLFNPTSEELKQEELYLKEICAKGFPSDYQDYLSSTPFFSKVDDFLALGSS
;
A
#
# COMPACT_ATOMS: atom_id res chain seq x y z
N MET A 1 -18.94 -5.08 -7.11
CA MET A 1 -17.56 -4.93 -7.58
C MET A 1 -16.69 -5.89 -6.77
N LYS A 2 -15.98 -6.85 -7.38
CA LYS A 2 -15.05 -7.71 -6.62
C LYS A 2 -13.87 -6.83 -6.20
N ALA A 3 -13.59 -6.75 -4.90
CA ALA A 3 -12.43 -6.00 -4.42
C ALA A 3 -11.16 -6.66 -4.96
N ILE A 4 -10.43 -5.95 -5.82
CA ILE A 4 -9.12 -6.39 -6.30
C ILE A 4 -8.12 -5.94 -5.24
N SER A 5 -7.37 -6.88 -4.66
CA SER A 5 -6.27 -6.49 -3.79
C SER A 5 -5.28 -5.65 -4.60
N VAL A 6 -4.94 -4.47 -4.10
CA VAL A 6 -3.90 -3.65 -4.74
C VAL A 6 -2.59 -4.46 -4.71
N PRO A 7 -1.96 -4.71 -5.86
CA PRO A 7 -0.68 -5.39 -5.92
C PRO A 7 0.43 -4.59 -5.23
N ASN A 8 1.36 -5.29 -4.59
CA ASN A 8 2.43 -4.66 -3.80
C ASN A 8 3.36 -3.78 -4.67
N ASN A 9 3.56 -4.11 -5.95
CA ASN A 9 4.35 -3.29 -6.86
C ASN A 9 3.76 -1.89 -7.05
N GLU A 10 2.44 -1.73 -7.10
CA GLU A 10 1.78 -0.41 -7.20
C GLU A 10 1.97 0.40 -5.92
N ILE A 11 1.89 -0.27 -4.76
CA ILE A 11 2.20 0.34 -3.47
C ILE A 11 3.67 0.79 -3.42
N ARG A 12 4.62 -0.07 -3.84
CA ARG A 12 6.06 0.27 -3.89
C ARG A 12 6.35 1.41 -4.85
N LYS A 13 5.73 1.44 -6.04
CA LYS A 13 5.87 2.57 -6.99
C LYS A 13 5.43 3.88 -6.34
N LYS A 14 4.28 3.88 -5.64
CA LYS A 14 3.79 5.08 -4.94
C LYS A 14 4.73 5.50 -3.82
N ILE A 15 5.18 4.56 -2.97
CA ILE A 15 6.18 4.82 -1.91
C ILE A 15 7.44 5.46 -2.49
N ASN A 16 7.98 4.89 -3.56
CA ASN A 16 9.18 5.41 -4.23
C ASN A 16 8.95 6.80 -4.82
N SER A 17 7.79 7.04 -5.45
CA SER A 17 7.45 8.37 -6.02
C SER A 17 7.35 9.47 -4.97
N LEU A 18 6.99 9.09 -3.73
CA LEU A 18 6.85 10.00 -2.59
C LEU A 18 8.16 10.17 -1.80
N GLY A 19 9.19 9.37 -2.11
CA GLY A 19 10.42 9.34 -1.31
C GLY A 19 10.22 8.86 0.13
N PHE A 20 9.21 8.02 0.39
CA PHE A 20 8.91 7.56 1.75
C PHE A 20 10.01 6.63 2.27
N SER A 21 10.48 6.90 3.49
CA SER A 21 11.21 5.93 4.29
C SER A 21 10.27 4.86 4.86
N GLN A 22 10.83 3.73 5.31
CA GLN A 22 10.06 2.66 5.96
C GLN A 22 9.30 3.17 7.19
N LYS A 23 9.91 4.11 7.94
CA LYS A 23 9.27 4.73 9.11
C LYS A 23 8.06 5.58 8.71
N GLN A 24 8.22 6.47 7.72
CA GLN A 24 7.13 7.32 7.22
C GLN A 24 5.98 6.50 6.64
N TYR A 25 6.28 5.40 5.94
CA TYR A 25 5.25 4.46 5.49
C TYR A 25 4.44 3.89 6.66
N ILE A 26 5.11 3.44 7.74
CA ILE A 26 4.42 2.89 8.92
C ILE A 26 3.54 3.98 9.55
N GLU A 27 4.06 5.19 9.73
CA GLU A 27 3.30 6.33 10.26
C GLU A 27 2.08 6.64 9.38
N TYR A 28 2.23 6.60 8.07
CA TYR A 28 1.13 6.81 7.14
C TYR A 28 0.06 5.71 7.24
N ILE A 29 0.45 4.43 7.30
CA ILE A 29 -0.50 3.33 7.53
C ILE A 29 -1.21 3.51 8.87
N MET A 30 -0.50 3.90 9.92
CA MET A 30 -1.10 4.18 11.22
C MET A 30 -2.09 5.35 11.14
N TYR A 31 -1.78 6.42 10.41
CA TYR A 31 -2.71 7.53 10.15
C TYR A 31 -4.00 7.04 9.44
N LEU A 32 -3.86 6.23 8.39
CA LEU A 32 -5.01 5.68 7.67
C LEU A 32 -5.92 4.85 8.58
N VAL A 33 -5.33 4.05 9.48
CA VAL A 33 -6.09 3.21 10.43
C VAL A 33 -6.60 4.01 11.62
N GLN A 34 -5.95 5.10 12.04
CA GLN A 34 -6.47 5.97 13.09
C GLN A 34 -7.82 6.60 12.70
N THR A 35 -8.07 6.84 11.41
CA THR A 35 -9.38 7.28 10.92
C THR A 35 -10.46 6.18 10.96
N LYS A 36 -10.08 4.92 11.21
CA LYS A 36 -10.97 3.75 11.31
C LYS A 36 -10.53 2.84 12.46
N VAL A 37 -10.87 3.24 13.69
CA VAL A 37 -11.03 2.36 14.88
C VAL A 37 -9.99 1.23 15.00
N LEU A 38 -8.88 1.50 15.71
CA LEU A 38 -8.12 0.61 16.60
C LEU A 38 -6.66 1.08 16.64
N ASN A 39 -6.33 1.94 17.60
CA ASN A 39 -4.96 2.23 18.02
C ASN A 39 -4.41 1.01 18.80
N SER A 40 -4.44 -0.16 18.17
CA SER A 40 -4.09 -1.44 18.79
C SER A 40 -2.66 -1.83 18.44
N ARG A 41 -1.99 -2.51 19.37
CA ARG A 41 -0.67 -3.10 19.16
C ARG A 41 -0.61 -3.98 17.91
N VAL A 42 -1.69 -4.72 17.63
CA VAL A 42 -1.83 -5.62 16.48
C VAL A 42 -1.75 -4.85 15.16
N THR A 43 -2.42 -3.69 15.06
CA THR A 43 -2.37 -2.83 13.87
C THR A 43 -0.94 -2.42 13.54
N LYS A 44 -0.18 -2.01 14.57
CA LYS A 44 1.21 -1.58 14.41
C LYS A 44 2.12 -2.74 13.98
N GLU A 45 1.94 -3.92 14.55
CA GLU A 45 2.69 -5.12 14.17
C GLU A 45 2.40 -5.53 12.71
N ILE A 46 1.15 -5.44 12.27
CA ILE A 46 0.77 -5.66 10.87
C ILE A 46 1.42 -4.62 9.95
N ALA A 47 1.38 -3.33 10.32
CA ALA A 47 2.00 -2.26 9.55
C ALA A 47 3.52 -2.48 9.39
N ILE A 48 4.21 -2.86 10.47
CA ILE A 48 5.64 -3.19 10.44
C ILE A 48 5.92 -4.40 9.53
N ARG A 49 5.12 -5.46 9.65
CA ARG A 49 5.28 -6.66 8.83
C ARG A 49 5.08 -6.36 7.34
N ASN A 50 4.08 -5.54 7.02
CA ASN A 50 3.81 -5.06 5.66
C ASN A 50 4.93 -4.15 5.15
N ALA A 51 5.45 -3.26 5.98
CA ALA A 51 6.58 -2.41 5.64
C ALA A 51 7.80 -3.26 5.25
N ARG A 52 8.09 -4.34 5.98
CA ARG A 52 9.19 -5.24 5.60
C ARG A 52 8.96 -5.91 4.24
N TYR A 53 7.75 -6.38 3.92
CA TYR A 53 7.43 -6.92 2.57
C TYR A 53 7.63 -5.88 1.45
N LEU A 54 7.37 -4.59 1.72
CA LEU A 54 7.42 -3.53 0.70
C LEU A 54 8.82 -2.94 0.51
N PHE A 55 9.57 -2.78 1.61
CA PHE A 55 10.90 -2.16 1.57
C PHE A 55 12.03 -3.17 1.40
N ASN A 56 11.85 -4.39 1.92
CA ASN A 56 12.85 -5.45 1.91
C ASN A 56 12.23 -6.79 1.49
N PRO A 57 11.62 -6.87 0.29
CA PRO A 57 11.08 -8.13 -0.20
C PRO A 57 12.22 -9.13 -0.45
N THR A 58 11.97 -10.39 -0.11
CA THR A 58 12.85 -11.49 -0.49
C THR A 58 12.67 -11.84 -1.96
N SER A 59 13.65 -12.52 -2.55
CA SER A 59 13.55 -12.99 -3.94
C SER A 59 12.37 -13.95 -4.17
N GLU A 60 11.98 -14.73 -3.16
CA GLU A 60 10.83 -15.63 -3.24
C GLU A 60 9.51 -14.85 -3.25
N GLU A 61 9.39 -13.83 -2.38
CA GLU A 61 8.21 -12.95 -2.34
C GLU A 61 8.03 -12.18 -3.66
N LEU A 62 9.13 -11.72 -4.28
CA LEU A 62 9.07 -11.07 -5.60
C LEU A 62 8.60 -12.03 -6.70
N LYS A 63 9.04 -13.28 -6.68
CA LYS A 63 8.59 -14.31 -7.65
C LYS A 63 7.11 -14.62 -7.49
N GLN A 64 6.64 -14.80 -6.26
CA GLN A 64 5.22 -15.02 -5.98
C GLN A 64 4.35 -13.86 -6.45
N GLU A 65 4.84 -12.64 -6.25
CA GLU A 65 4.15 -11.44 -6.74
C GLU A 65 4.10 -11.38 -8.27
N GLU A 66 5.19 -11.71 -8.96
CA GLU A 66 5.22 -11.76 -10.43
C GLU A 66 4.20 -12.78 -10.98
N LEU A 67 4.09 -13.95 -10.35
CA LEU A 67 3.08 -14.96 -10.71
C LEU A 67 1.67 -14.42 -10.51
N TYR A 68 1.40 -13.80 -9.36
CA TYR A 68 0.11 -13.19 -9.07
C TYR A 68 -0.28 -12.09 -10.08
N LEU A 69 0.67 -11.23 -10.44
CA LEU A 69 0.46 -10.19 -11.46
C LEU A 69 0.13 -10.79 -12.82
N LYS A 70 0.84 -11.85 -13.25
CA LYS A 70 0.53 -12.57 -14.49
C LYS A 70 -0.88 -13.14 -14.48
N GLU A 71 -1.32 -13.71 -13.37
CA GLU A 71 -2.69 -14.22 -13.23
C GLU A 71 -3.76 -13.12 -13.32
N ILE A 72 -3.51 -11.95 -12.71
CA ILE A 72 -4.43 -10.81 -12.82
C ILE A 72 -4.47 -10.30 -14.26
N CYS A 73 -3.31 -10.12 -14.90
CA CYS A 73 -3.22 -9.71 -16.31
C CYS A 73 -4.01 -10.66 -17.23
N ALA A 74 -3.87 -11.97 -17.03
CA ALA A 74 -4.58 -12.99 -17.81
C ALA A 74 -6.11 -12.95 -17.61
N LYS A 75 -6.58 -12.55 -16.42
CA LYS A 75 -8.00 -12.34 -16.12
C LYS A 75 -8.54 -11.00 -16.63
N GLY A 76 -7.65 -10.12 -17.11
CA GLY A 76 -7.95 -8.75 -17.47
C GLY A 76 -7.94 -7.84 -16.24
N PHE A 77 -7.13 -6.78 -16.27
CA PHE A 77 -7.34 -5.66 -15.35
C PHE A 77 -8.66 -4.99 -15.71
N PRO A 78 -9.49 -4.61 -14.73
CA PRO A 78 -10.67 -3.82 -15.00
C PRO A 78 -10.30 -2.52 -15.71
N SER A 79 -11.15 -2.05 -16.62
CA SER A 79 -10.96 -0.77 -17.31
C SER A 79 -10.92 0.43 -16.35
N ASP A 80 -11.52 0.28 -15.16
CA ASP A 80 -11.55 1.25 -14.06
C ASP A 80 -10.41 1.03 -13.04
N TYR A 81 -9.37 0.26 -13.37
CA TYR A 81 -8.31 -0.06 -12.40
C TYR A 81 -7.55 1.16 -11.88
N GLN A 82 -7.29 2.17 -12.72
CA GLN A 82 -6.65 3.41 -12.28
C GLN A 82 -7.57 4.25 -11.37
N ASP A 83 -8.86 4.29 -11.67
CA ASP A 83 -9.86 4.95 -10.83
C ASP A 83 -9.97 4.23 -9.48
N TYR A 84 -9.93 2.89 -9.49
CA TYR A 84 -9.89 2.07 -8.30
C TYR A 84 -8.66 2.38 -7.43
N LEU A 85 -7.45 2.40 -8.01
CA LEU A 85 -6.23 2.78 -7.29
C LEU A 85 -6.39 4.16 -6.65
N SER A 86 -6.83 5.14 -7.44
CA SER A 86 -6.99 6.54 -7.00
C SER A 86 -8.03 6.71 -5.89
N SER A 87 -9.07 5.87 -5.87
CA SER A 87 -10.10 5.86 -4.82
C SER A 87 -9.69 5.12 -3.54
N THR A 88 -8.62 4.33 -3.59
CA THR A 88 -8.19 3.52 -2.46
C THR A 88 -7.56 4.45 -1.40
N PRO A 89 -7.91 4.32 -0.10
CA PRO A 89 -7.43 5.25 0.94
C PRO A 89 -5.92 5.46 0.99
N PHE A 90 -5.14 4.43 0.66
CA PHE A 90 -3.68 4.53 0.58
C PHE A 90 -3.19 5.56 -0.46
N PHE A 91 -3.85 5.67 -1.60
CA PHE A 91 -3.46 6.61 -2.66
C PHE A 91 -4.14 7.96 -2.47
N SER A 92 -5.39 7.97 -2.00
CA SER A 92 -6.22 9.17 -1.96
C SER A 92 -5.94 10.11 -0.79
N LYS A 93 -5.35 9.62 0.32
CA LYS A 93 -5.15 10.40 1.56
C LYS A 93 -3.70 10.82 1.81
N VAL A 94 -2.83 10.66 0.82
CA VAL A 94 -1.40 10.87 1.03
C VAL A 94 -1.07 12.36 1.21
N ASP A 95 -1.75 13.22 0.48
CA ASP A 95 -1.58 14.66 0.57
C ASP A 95 -2.06 15.19 1.92
N ASP A 96 -3.16 14.66 2.45
CA ASP A 96 -3.66 14.96 3.80
C ASP A 96 -2.60 14.62 4.87
N PHE A 97 -1.95 13.45 4.76
CA PHE A 97 -0.90 13.04 5.68
C PHE A 97 0.35 13.92 5.58
N LEU A 98 0.79 14.24 4.36
CA LEU A 98 1.95 15.09 4.13
C LEU A 98 1.74 16.52 4.67
N ALA A 99 0.52 17.03 4.59
CA ALA A 99 0.17 18.34 5.13
C ALA A 99 0.33 18.40 6.66
N LEU A 100 0.18 17.29 7.38
CA LEU A 100 0.34 17.24 8.85
C LEU A 100 1.79 17.37 9.34
N GLY A 101 2.77 17.08 8.48
CA GLY A 101 4.20 17.17 8.80
C GLY A 101 4.89 18.46 8.32
N SER A 102 4.16 19.34 7.64
CA SER A 102 4.68 20.56 7.00
C SER A 102 4.49 21.82 7.86
N SER A 103 4.29 21.65 9.17
CA SER A 103 4.04 22.71 10.16
C SER A 103 5.06 22.69 11.29
#